data_AF-A0A6S6PAD9-F1
#
_entry.id   AF-A0A6S6PAD9-F1
#
_cell.length_a   1.000
_cell.length_b   1.000
_cell.length_c   1.000
_cell.angle_alpha   90.00
_cell.angle_beta   90.00
_cell.angle_gamma   90.00
#
_symmetry.space_group_name_H-M   'P 1'
#
loop_
_entity.id
_entity.type
_entity.pdbx_description
1 polymer ?
#
loop_
_entity_poly.entity_id
_entity_poly.type
_entity_poly.pdbx_seq_one_letter_code
_entity_poly.pdbx_strand_id
1 'polypeptide(L)'
;MPTAPDTFLVTCGGIGAIGVDYVDVGVEPDEDVVYAFVHFRPRIPKGEVIWAPGLTPPRGVQLDPIRARFSPEDGKLRTLVAAPVNEKQTITATGDPFTLAFEGQATVSIPANATPAVVRTALQNLPNIGTGNIQVTGNNGGPWTAHFTGTLGGMNVPQLTATGATVTTHTQGASNEGVRLVANTDLLALDHLIYDIDFDVPNSDRTVRGFAILAPTEANETIALETVDRLPHRSFLGI
;
A
#
# COMPACT_ATOMS: atom_id res chain seq x y z
N MET A 1 23.88 25.35 11.94
CA MET A 1 24.13 24.25 10.98
C MET A 1 22.90 24.14 10.10
N PRO A 2 23.00 24.12 8.76
CA PRO A 2 21.81 23.87 7.96
C PRO A 2 21.37 22.43 8.22
N THR A 3 20.21 22.29 8.87
CA THR A 3 19.44 21.07 8.88
C THR A 3 19.21 20.66 7.43
N ALA A 4 19.36 19.36 7.13
CA ALA A 4 19.14 18.82 5.79
C ALA A 4 17.84 19.40 5.19
N PRO A 5 17.79 19.72 3.88
CA PRO A 5 16.54 20.13 3.26
C PRO A 5 15.50 19.06 3.59
N ASP A 6 14.32 19.48 4.03
CA ASP A 6 13.19 18.59 4.30
C ASP A 6 12.93 17.80 3.03
N THR A 7 13.56 16.63 2.92
CA THR A 7 13.37 15.70 1.82
C THR A 7 11.88 15.38 1.76
N PHE A 8 11.33 15.30 0.56
CA PHE A 8 10.05 14.63 0.36
C PHE A 8 10.15 13.23 0.97
N LEU A 9 9.58 13.05 2.16
CA LEU A 9 9.44 11.75 2.75
C LEU A 9 8.30 11.08 1.99
N VAL A 10 8.63 10.16 1.09
CA VAL A 10 7.62 9.25 0.57
C VAL A 10 7.18 8.38 1.73
N THR A 11 6.05 8.73 2.35
CA THR A 11 5.31 7.84 3.24
C THR A 11 4.54 6.86 2.37
N CYS A 12 5.31 5.92 1.89
CA CYS A 12 4.93 4.79 1.09
C CYS A 12 4.09 3.78 1.89
N GLY A 13 2.77 3.87 1.81
CA GLY A 13 1.89 2.74 2.09
C GLY A 13 1.91 1.74 0.93
N GLY A 14 3.05 1.07 0.68
CA GLY A 14 3.20 0.15 -0.45
C GLY A 14 3.16 0.84 -1.83
N ILE A 15 3.74 0.23 -2.86
CA ILE A 15 3.65 0.73 -4.23
C ILE A 15 2.98 -0.40 -5.06
N GLY A 16 2.14 -0.06 -6.03
CA GLY A 16 1.35 -0.94 -6.87
C GLY A 16 2.05 -1.11 -8.21
N ALA A 17 1.50 -1.96 -9.06
CA ALA A 17 2.11 -2.27 -10.34
C ALA A 17 2.11 -1.04 -11.25
N ILE A 18 3.29 -0.51 -11.52
CA ILE A 18 3.45 0.45 -12.61
C ILE A 18 3.48 -0.40 -13.89
N GLY A 19 2.52 -0.17 -14.78
CA GLY A 19 2.55 -0.76 -16.12
C GLY A 19 3.74 -0.20 -16.88
N VAL A 20 4.85 -0.92 -16.84
CA VAL A 20 6.12 -0.57 -17.46
C VAL A 20 6.17 -1.18 -18.85
N ASP A 21 6.34 -0.34 -19.86
CA ASP A 21 6.60 -0.80 -21.23
C ASP A 21 8.10 -1.12 -21.37
N TYR A 22 8.41 -2.34 -21.79
CA TYR A 22 9.78 -2.80 -21.97
C TYR A 22 10.01 -3.26 -23.41
N VAL A 23 11.21 -2.99 -23.91
CA VAL A 23 11.67 -3.50 -25.19
C VAL A 23 12.71 -4.58 -24.90
N ASP A 24 12.41 -5.79 -25.35
CA ASP A 24 13.36 -6.90 -25.38
C ASP A 24 14.15 -6.84 -26.70
N VAL A 25 15.47 -6.86 -26.61
CA VAL A 25 16.38 -6.80 -27.77
C VAL A 25 16.93 -8.18 -28.14
N GLY A 26 16.67 -9.20 -27.31
CA GLY A 26 17.03 -10.59 -27.55
C GLY A 26 16.03 -11.32 -28.45
N VAL A 27 16.47 -12.47 -28.98
CA VAL A 27 15.63 -13.38 -29.79
C VAL A 27 15.24 -14.67 -29.05
N GLU A 28 15.79 -14.90 -27.86
CA GLU A 28 15.43 -16.00 -26.98
C GLU A 28 14.40 -15.55 -25.92
N PRO A 29 13.42 -16.40 -25.57
CA PRO A 29 12.49 -16.11 -24.49
C PRO A 29 13.20 -16.24 -23.13
N ASP A 30 13.65 -15.11 -22.58
CA ASP A 30 14.27 -15.08 -21.25
C ASP A 30 13.19 -15.03 -20.15
N GLU A 31 12.96 -16.16 -19.47
CA GLU A 31 12.20 -16.21 -18.20
C GLU A 31 13.06 -15.71 -17.02
N ASP A 32 13.60 -14.50 -17.12
CA ASP A 32 14.36 -13.89 -16.03
C ASP A 32 13.50 -12.93 -15.18
N VAL A 33 13.64 -13.10 -13.87
CA VAL A 33 12.98 -12.33 -12.81
C VAL A 33 13.78 -11.03 -12.63
N VAL A 34 13.29 -9.94 -13.23
CA VAL A 34 14.04 -8.68 -13.33
C VAL A 34 13.81 -7.75 -12.14
N TYR A 35 14.83 -7.57 -11.30
CA TYR A 35 14.82 -6.53 -10.26
C TYR A 35 15.23 -5.19 -10.85
N ALA A 36 14.44 -4.13 -10.61
CA ALA A 36 14.78 -2.78 -11.02
C ALA A 36 14.81 -1.80 -9.84
N PHE A 37 15.74 -0.85 -9.87
CA PHE A 37 15.66 0.36 -9.05
C PHE A 37 14.84 1.40 -9.80
N VAL A 38 14.05 2.17 -9.05
CA VAL A 38 13.23 3.23 -9.61
C VAL A 38 13.68 4.56 -9.02
N HIS A 39 13.93 5.52 -9.88
CA HIS A 39 14.42 6.85 -9.55
C HIS A 39 13.38 7.88 -9.93
N PHE A 40 12.85 8.60 -8.95
CA PHE A 40 12.01 9.78 -9.18
C PHE A 40 12.95 10.99 -9.17
N ARG A 41 13.13 11.63 -10.33
CA ARG A 41 13.99 12.80 -10.52
C ARG A 41 13.12 14.03 -10.78
N PRO A 42 13.19 15.07 -9.95
CA PRO A 42 12.44 16.29 -10.24
C PRO A 42 13.01 16.94 -11.52
N ARG A 43 12.13 17.55 -12.32
CA ARG A 43 12.51 18.36 -13.50
C ARG A 43 13.04 19.72 -13.10
N ILE A 44 14.11 19.70 -12.34
CA ILE A 44 14.84 20.87 -11.89
C ILE A 44 16.27 20.68 -12.35
N PRO A 45 16.87 21.66 -13.04
CA PRO A 45 18.28 21.58 -13.40
C PRO A 45 19.14 21.32 -12.16
N LYS A 46 20.15 20.46 -12.32
CA LYS A 46 20.99 20.03 -11.19
C LYS A 46 21.67 21.25 -10.56
N GLY A 47 21.39 21.50 -9.27
CA GLY A 47 21.95 22.62 -8.50
C GLY A 47 21.08 23.87 -8.48
N GLU A 48 19.91 23.85 -9.13
CA GLU A 48 18.91 24.90 -9.00
C GLU A 48 18.00 24.67 -7.79
N VAL A 49 17.54 25.79 -7.24
CA VAL A 49 16.69 25.84 -6.05
C VAL A 49 15.33 26.37 -6.49
N ILE A 50 14.25 25.67 -6.15
CA ILE A 50 12.90 26.19 -6.35
C ILE A 50 12.55 27.11 -5.19
N TRP A 51 12.06 28.30 -5.50
CA TRP A 51 11.45 29.16 -4.50
C TRP A 51 10.07 28.63 -4.12
N ALA A 52 9.87 28.27 -2.85
CA ALA A 52 8.59 27.77 -2.33
C ALA A 52 7.92 28.87 -1.49
N PRO A 53 7.03 29.69 -2.08
CA PRO A 53 6.40 30.82 -1.39
C PRO A 53 5.36 30.40 -0.35
N GLY A 54 4.81 29.18 -0.45
CA GLY A 54 3.80 28.68 0.48
C GLY A 54 4.36 28.20 1.83
N LEU A 55 5.68 28.00 1.93
CA LEU A 55 6.32 27.63 3.19
C LEU A 55 6.34 28.81 4.16
N THR A 56 6.29 28.52 5.47
CA THR A 56 6.39 29.55 6.51
C THR A 56 7.66 29.34 7.36
N PRO A 57 8.70 30.21 7.24
CA PRO A 57 8.86 31.28 6.25
C PRO A 57 9.15 30.75 4.83
N PRO A 58 8.87 31.57 3.80
CA PRO A 58 9.22 31.26 2.41
C PRO A 58 10.70 30.99 2.27
N ARG A 59 11.05 29.94 1.53
CA ARG A 59 12.45 29.50 1.40
C ARG A 59 12.70 28.81 0.07
N GLY A 60 13.96 28.80 -0.34
CA GLY A 60 14.43 27.97 -1.44
C GLY A 60 14.52 26.52 -1.01
N VAL A 61 13.98 25.60 -1.80
CA VAL A 61 14.00 24.16 -1.55
C VAL A 61 14.77 23.47 -2.68
N GLN A 62 15.70 22.61 -2.29
CA GLN A 62 16.33 21.66 -3.20
C GLN A 62 15.58 20.33 -3.09
N LEU A 63 15.17 19.78 -4.23
CA LEU A 63 14.50 18.48 -4.28
C LEU A 63 15.48 17.42 -4.75
N ASP A 64 15.73 16.45 -3.89
CA ASP A 64 16.64 15.35 -4.20
C ASP A 64 15.88 14.18 -4.86
N PRO A 65 16.57 13.38 -5.70
CA PRO A 65 15.96 12.19 -6.29
C PRO A 65 15.55 11.17 -5.25
N ILE A 66 14.41 10.52 -5.47
CA ILE A 66 13.89 9.47 -4.59
C ILE A 66 14.19 8.11 -5.21
N ARG A 67 14.70 7.15 -4.42
CA ARG A 67 15.00 5.79 -4.87
C ARG A 67 14.05 4.77 -4.26
N ALA A 68 13.48 3.91 -5.09
CA ALA A 68 12.63 2.78 -4.68
C ALA A 68 13.03 1.49 -5.41
N ARG A 69 12.39 0.36 -5.08
CA ARG A 69 12.65 -0.95 -5.69
C ARG A 69 11.41 -1.50 -6.38
N PHE A 70 11.60 -2.17 -7.50
CA PHE A 70 10.57 -2.92 -8.23
C PHE A 70 10.65 -4.41 -7.90
N SER A 71 9.51 -5.05 -7.62
CA SER A 71 9.41 -6.48 -7.37
C SER A 71 8.93 -7.22 -8.62
N PRO A 72 9.72 -8.18 -9.11
CA PRO A 72 9.36 -8.97 -10.30
C PRO A 72 8.37 -10.11 -10.04
N GLU A 73 8.06 -10.44 -8.78
CA GLU A 73 7.09 -11.50 -8.43
C GLU A 73 5.64 -11.10 -8.76
N ASP A 74 5.33 -9.80 -8.65
CA ASP A 74 3.99 -9.25 -8.80
C ASP A 74 3.96 -7.99 -9.68
N GLY A 75 5.10 -7.56 -10.22
CA GLY A 75 5.24 -6.34 -11.02
C GLY A 75 5.01 -5.05 -10.23
N LYS A 76 5.08 -5.10 -8.89
CA LYS A 76 4.79 -3.96 -8.02
C LYS A 76 6.08 -3.30 -7.56
N LEU A 77 6.13 -1.97 -7.55
CA LEU A 77 7.16 -1.31 -6.76
C LEU A 77 6.94 -1.65 -5.28
N ARG A 78 8.01 -1.71 -4.49
CA ARG A 78 7.94 -1.91 -3.05
C ARG A 78 8.76 -0.83 -2.38
N THR A 79 8.28 -0.42 -1.23
CA THR A 79 8.96 0.55 -0.41
C THR A 79 9.72 -0.09 0.75
N LEU A 80 10.66 0.64 1.34
CA LEU A 80 11.09 0.37 2.71
C LEU A 80 10.03 0.97 3.65
N VAL A 81 9.31 0.09 4.37
CA VAL A 81 8.43 0.38 5.53
C VAL A 81 6.95 0.68 5.22
N ALA A 82 6.13 -0.38 5.06
CA ALA A 82 4.86 -0.61 5.78
C ALA A 82 4.29 -1.99 5.37
N ALA A 83 4.19 -2.93 6.32
CA ALA A 83 3.58 -4.24 6.08
C ALA A 83 2.04 -4.12 5.99
N PRO A 84 1.35 -4.98 5.22
CA PRO A 84 -0.11 -4.99 5.17
C PRO A 84 -0.71 -5.10 6.58
N VAL A 85 -1.78 -4.35 6.85
CA VAL A 85 -2.50 -4.42 8.12
C VAL A 85 -3.72 -5.32 7.94
N ASN A 86 -3.68 -6.46 8.60
CA ASN A 86 -4.80 -7.39 8.66
C ASN A 86 -5.95 -6.83 9.49
N GLU A 87 -7.18 -7.09 9.04
CA GLU A 87 -8.38 -6.73 9.78
C GLU A 87 -8.47 -7.50 11.11
N LYS A 88 -8.88 -6.79 12.17
CA LYS A 88 -9.23 -7.37 13.48
C LYS A 88 -10.62 -6.94 13.91
N GLN A 89 -11.47 -7.93 14.15
CA GLN A 89 -12.82 -7.74 14.69
C GLN A 89 -12.90 -8.35 16.09
N THR A 90 -13.51 -7.64 17.02
CA THR A 90 -13.75 -8.11 18.38
C THR A 90 -15.15 -8.73 18.46
N ILE A 91 -15.23 -9.92 19.03
CA ILE A 91 -16.45 -10.70 19.24
C ILE A 91 -16.70 -10.81 20.74
N THR A 92 -17.87 -10.38 21.19
CA THR A 92 -18.30 -10.47 22.60
C THR A 92 -19.63 -11.22 22.67
N ALA A 93 -19.66 -12.38 23.31
CA ALA A 93 -20.89 -13.15 23.50
C ALA A 93 -21.84 -12.42 24.46
N THR A 94 -23.14 -12.43 24.13
CA THR A 94 -24.22 -11.85 24.95
C THR A 94 -25.34 -12.84 25.23
N GLY A 95 -25.35 -14.00 24.57
CA GLY A 95 -26.25 -15.12 24.80
C GLY A 95 -25.52 -16.47 24.75
N ASP A 96 -26.19 -17.52 25.18
CA ASP A 96 -25.67 -18.89 25.20
C ASP A 96 -26.72 -19.88 24.64
N PRO A 97 -26.48 -20.51 23.47
CA PRO A 97 -25.34 -20.33 22.57
C PRO A 97 -25.47 -19.08 21.69
N PHE A 98 -24.40 -18.75 20.97
CA PHE A 98 -24.38 -17.70 19.94
C PHE A 98 -23.98 -18.29 18.57
N THR A 99 -24.26 -17.55 17.49
CA THR A 99 -23.81 -17.91 16.12
C THR A 99 -23.15 -16.71 15.47
N LEU A 100 -22.12 -16.97 14.66
CA LEU A 100 -21.47 -15.97 13.81
C LEU A 100 -21.80 -16.25 12.35
N ALA A 101 -21.84 -15.22 11.51
CA ALA A 101 -22.02 -15.39 10.07
C ALA A 101 -21.15 -14.43 9.27
N PHE A 102 -20.62 -14.95 8.16
CA PHE A 102 -19.80 -14.23 7.20
C PHE A 102 -20.41 -14.36 5.81
N GLU A 103 -20.72 -13.23 5.17
CA GLU A 103 -21.32 -13.17 3.83
C GLU A 103 -22.53 -14.11 3.64
N GLY A 104 -23.40 -14.16 4.65
CA GLY A 104 -24.63 -14.97 4.63
C GLY A 104 -24.45 -16.44 5.02
N GLN A 105 -23.23 -16.91 5.29
CA GLN A 105 -22.97 -18.25 5.79
C GLN A 105 -22.78 -18.24 7.31
N ALA A 106 -23.59 -19.01 8.03
CA ALA A 106 -23.58 -19.06 9.49
C ALA A 106 -22.80 -20.26 10.04
N THR A 107 -22.13 -20.06 11.17
CA THR A 107 -21.50 -21.15 11.91
C THR A 107 -22.56 -22.05 12.55
N VAL A 108 -22.13 -23.23 12.99
CA VAL A 108 -22.89 -23.97 14.01
C VAL A 108 -22.97 -23.14 15.31
N SER A 109 -23.93 -23.47 16.18
CA SER A 109 -24.06 -22.85 17.49
C SER A 109 -22.78 -23.02 18.32
N ILE A 110 -22.28 -21.92 18.86
CA ILE A 110 -21.07 -21.84 19.68
C ILE A 110 -21.49 -21.54 21.12
N PRO A 111 -21.06 -22.33 22.12
CA PRO A 111 -21.39 -22.05 23.52
C PRO A 111 -20.67 -20.78 24.00
N ALA A 112 -21.30 -20.02 24.90
CA ALA A 112 -20.78 -18.75 25.37
C ALA A 112 -19.42 -18.88 26.08
N ASN A 113 -19.11 -20.03 26.68
CA ASN A 113 -17.84 -20.33 27.35
C ASN A 113 -16.76 -20.93 26.41
N ALA A 114 -16.97 -20.89 25.09
CA ALA A 114 -16.07 -21.49 24.11
C ALA A 114 -14.61 -21.02 24.25
N THR A 115 -13.68 -21.89 23.86
CA THR A 115 -12.27 -21.51 23.73
C THR A 115 -12.05 -20.78 22.40
N PRO A 116 -11.01 -19.93 22.27
CA PRO A 116 -10.67 -19.29 21.00
C PRO A 116 -10.46 -20.30 19.86
N ALA A 117 -10.00 -21.52 20.17
CA ALA A 117 -9.82 -22.58 19.18
C ALA A 117 -11.17 -23.08 18.65
N VAL A 118 -12.19 -23.22 19.51
CA VAL A 118 -13.55 -23.60 19.07
C VAL A 118 -14.15 -22.53 18.16
N VAL A 119 -14.03 -21.25 18.54
CA VAL A 119 -14.50 -20.13 17.71
C VAL A 119 -13.77 -20.08 16.37
N ARG A 120 -12.45 -20.30 16.37
CA ARG A 120 -11.64 -20.35 15.14
C ARG A 120 -12.09 -21.46 14.21
N THR A 121 -12.24 -22.69 14.72
CA THR A 121 -12.67 -23.84 13.91
C THR A 121 -14.06 -23.60 13.33
N ALA A 122 -14.98 -23.03 14.10
CA ALA A 122 -16.31 -22.69 13.61
C ALA A 122 -16.26 -21.69 12.44
N LEU A 123 -15.43 -20.65 12.54
CA LEU A 123 -15.24 -19.66 11.47
C LEU A 123 -14.49 -20.23 10.25
N GLN A 124 -13.44 -21.03 10.47
CA GLN A 124 -12.68 -21.68 9.38
C GLN A 124 -13.50 -22.71 8.60
N ASN A 125 -14.55 -23.28 9.20
CA ASN A 125 -15.47 -24.19 8.55
C ASN A 125 -16.48 -23.49 7.62
N LEU A 126 -16.57 -22.15 7.66
CA LEU A 126 -17.38 -21.41 6.70
C LEU A 126 -16.70 -21.43 5.33
N PRO A 127 -17.44 -21.74 4.24
CA PRO A 127 -16.86 -21.84 2.91
C PRO A 127 -16.28 -20.51 2.39
N ASN A 128 -16.84 -19.38 2.86
CA ASN A 128 -16.40 -18.04 2.47
C ASN A 128 -15.20 -17.54 3.29
N ILE A 129 -14.80 -18.24 4.36
CA ILE A 129 -13.57 -17.94 5.12
C ILE A 129 -12.50 -18.97 4.77
N GLY A 130 -12.77 -20.26 5.00
CA GLY A 130 -11.82 -21.34 4.75
C GLY A 130 -10.69 -21.46 5.79
N THR A 131 -9.99 -22.57 5.75
CA THR A 131 -8.88 -22.88 6.68
C THR A 131 -7.67 -21.98 6.42
N GLY A 132 -7.06 -21.47 7.50
CA GLY A 132 -5.85 -20.63 7.41
C GLY A 132 -6.10 -19.15 7.17
N ASN A 133 -7.35 -18.76 6.87
CA ASN A 133 -7.71 -17.38 6.55
C ASN A 133 -8.22 -16.57 7.75
N ILE A 134 -8.26 -17.18 8.94
CA ILE A 134 -8.64 -16.50 10.17
C ILE A 134 -7.92 -17.12 11.37
N GLN A 135 -7.43 -16.26 12.26
CA GLN A 135 -6.93 -16.60 13.58
C GLN A 135 -7.84 -15.99 14.63
N VAL A 136 -8.04 -16.70 15.73
CA VAL A 136 -8.82 -16.20 16.87
C VAL A 136 -8.00 -16.34 18.14
N THR A 137 -7.89 -15.22 18.86
CA THR A 137 -7.21 -15.10 20.16
C THR A 137 -8.18 -14.53 21.20
N GLY A 138 -7.85 -14.65 22.49
CA GLY A 138 -8.70 -14.20 23.60
C GLY A 138 -8.75 -15.23 24.72
N ASN A 139 -9.59 -14.96 25.74
CA ASN A 139 -9.82 -15.88 26.85
C ASN A 139 -10.96 -16.86 26.53
N ASN A 140 -11.07 -17.95 27.29
CA ASN A 140 -12.27 -18.77 27.28
C ASN A 140 -13.45 -17.92 27.77
N GLY A 141 -14.56 -17.95 27.03
CA GLY A 141 -15.70 -17.07 27.30
C GLY A 141 -15.61 -15.66 26.70
N GLY A 142 -14.49 -15.35 26.04
CA GLY A 142 -14.30 -14.08 25.34
C GLY A 142 -13.88 -12.91 26.24
N PRO A 143 -13.84 -11.68 25.70
CA PRO A 143 -14.01 -11.36 24.29
C PRO A 143 -12.90 -12.00 23.43
N TRP A 144 -13.23 -12.30 22.17
CA TRP A 144 -12.30 -12.87 21.20
C TRP A 144 -11.92 -11.83 20.15
N THR A 145 -10.68 -11.86 19.69
CA THR A 145 -10.23 -11.09 18.53
C THR A 145 -10.10 -12.04 17.35
N ALA A 146 -10.97 -11.86 16.36
CA ALA A 146 -10.86 -12.47 15.04
C ALA A 146 -9.90 -11.64 14.19
N HIS A 147 -8.79 -12.25 13.80
CA HIS A 147 -7.73 -11.68 12.98
C HIS A 147 -7.75 -12.37 11.62
N PHE A 148 -8.13 -11.64 10.57
CA PHE A 148 -8.22 -12.18 9.22
C PHE A 148 -6.83 -12.27 8.59
N THR A 149 -6.50 -13.44 8.05
CA THR A 149 -5.17 -13.80 7.54
C THR A 149 -5.28 -14.52 6.20
N GLY A 150 -4.15 -15.02 5.67
CA GLY A 150 -4.16 -15.80 4.43
C GLY A 150 -4.72 -14.98 3.27
N THR A 151 -5.71 -15.53 2.57
CA THR A 151 -6.37 -14.86 1.43
C THR A 151 -7.29 -13.72 1.85
N LEU A 152 -7.65 -13.63 3.15
CA LEU A 152 -8.41 -12.52 3.73
C LEU A 152 -7.52 -11.52 4.49
N GLY A 153 -6.20 -11.72 4.46
CA GLY A 153 -5.23 -10.81 5.07
C GLY A 153 -5.03 -9.56 4.23
N GLY A 154 -4.76 -8.43 4.90
CA GLY A 154 -4.51 -7.16 4.24
C GLY A 154 -5.63 -6.74 3.29
N MET A 155 -6.89 -6.86 3.69
CA MET A 155 -8.05 -6.35 2.95
C MET A 155 -9.13 -5.91 3.95
N ASN A 156 -9.95 -4.94 3.55
CA ASN A 156 -11.14 -4.57 4.33
C ASN A 156 -12.17 -5.70 4.18
N VAL A 157 -12.44 -6.40 5.27
CA VAL A 157 -13.30 -7.59 5.28
C VAL A 157 -14.68 -7.20 5.79
N PRO A 158 -15.80 -7.69 5.21
CA PRO A 158 -17.12 -7.46 5.76
C PRO A 158 -17.19 -7.82 7.25
N GLN A 159 -17.85 -6.96 8.06
CA GLN A 159 -18.01 -7.24 9.48
C GLN A 159 -18.81 -8.53 9.68
N LEU A 160 -18.34 -9.42 10.58
CA LEU A 160 -19.12 -10.59 10.97
C LEU A 160 -20.45 -10.13 11.54
N THR A 161 -21.50 -10.84 11.14
CA THR A 161 -22.82 -10.71 11.76
C THR A 161 -22.96 -11.76 12.83
N ALA A 162 -23.79 -11.51 13.85
CA ALA A 162 -23.94 -12.43 14.96
C ALA A 162 -25.35 -12.41 15.54
N THR A 163 -25.76 -13.57 16.06
CA THR A 163 -26.96 -13.73 16.90
C THR A 163 -26.50 -14.19 18.27
N GLY A 164 -26.88 -13.46 19.33
CA GLY A 164 -26.39 -13.74 20.69
C GLY A 164 -24.94 -13.30 20.96
N ALA A 165 -24.38 -12.42 20.11
CA ALA A 165 -23.09 -11.77 20.33
C ALA A 165 -23.07 -10.39 19.67
N THR A 166 -22.14 -9.53 20.08
CA THR A 166 -21.82 -8.26 19.41
C THR A 166 -20.48 -8.37 18.72
N VAL A 167 -20.37 -7.82 17.51
CA VAL A 167 -19.13 -7.73 16.75
C VAL A 167 -18.81 -6.26 16.47
N THR A 168 -17.56 -5.88 16.69
CA THR A 168 -17.06 -4.55 16.37
C THR A 168 -15.69 -4.64 15.68
N THR A 169 -15.54 -4.01 14.51
CA THR A 169 -14.22 -3.86 13.89
C THR A 169 -13.34 -2.90 14.70
N HIS A 170 -12.20 -3.40 15.21
CA HIS A 170 -11.26 -2.63 16.03
C HIS A 170 -9.99 -2.23 15.23
N THR A 171 -9.72 -2.93 14.13
CA THR A 171 -8.71 -2.54 13.15
C THR A 171 -9.28 -2.89 11.79
N GLN A 172 -9.57 -1.88 10.97
CA GLN A 172 -9.99 -2.12 9.60
C GLN A 172 -8.81 -2.68 8.81
N GLY A 173 -9.04 -3.76 8.06
CA GLY A 173 -8.01 -4.25 7.17
C GLY A 173 -7.85 -3.28 6.02
N ALA A 174 -6.60 -3.02 5.66
CA ALA A 174 -6.29 -2.21 4.51
C ALA A 174 -5.50 -3.08 3.55
N SER A 175 -6.05 -3.26 2.35
CA SER A 175 -5.24 -3.66 1.21
C SER A 175 -4.30 -2.51 0.88
N ASN A 176 -3.04 -2.86 0.64
CA ASN A 176 -2.13 -1.96 -0.05
C ASN A 176 -2.53 -1.93 -1.54
N GLU A 177 -3.76 -1.52 -1.84
CA GLU A 177 -4.16 -1.16 -3.20
C GLU A 177 -4.06 0.35 -3.35
N GLY A 178 -3.24 0.79 -4.30
CA GLY A 178 -2.99 2.20 -4.60
C GLY A 178 -1.79 2.80 -3.86
N VAL A 179 -0.78 3.17 -4.63
CA VAL A 179 0.38 3.97 -4.17
C VAL A 179 -0.03 5.39 -4.08
N ARG A 180 0.37 6.06 -3.01
CA ARG A 180 0.05 7.45 -2.79
C ARG A 180 1.36 8.21 -2.65
N LEU A 181 1.71 9.04 -3.64
CA LEU A 181 2.73 10.07 -3.42
C LEU A 181 2.07 11.14 -2.57
N VAL A 182 2.52 11.29 -1.32
CA VAL A 182 1.98 12.27 -0.37
C VAL A 182 2.99 13.38 -0.17
N ALA A 183 2.57 14.61 -0.38
CA ALA A 183 3.36 15.77 0.03
C ALA A 183 3.24 15.93 1.56
N ASN A 184 4.22 15.39 2.30
CA ASN A 184 4.33 15.54 3.75
C ASN A 184 5.05 16.85 4.17
N THR A 185 5.05 17.85 3.28
CA THR A 185 5.58 19.19 3.52
C THR A 185 4.42 20.15 3.68
N ASP A 186 4.66 21.29 4.33
CA ASP A 186 3.74 22.42 4.21
C ASP A 186 3.58 22.82 2.74
N LEU A 187 2.44 23.42 2.39
CA LEU A 187 2.08 23.84 1.04
C LEU A 187 3.26 24.53 0.34
N LEU A 188 3.72 24.00 -0.79
CA LEU A 188 4.81 24.62 -1.54
C LEU A 188 4.31 25.80 -2.39
N ALA A 189 3.02 25.79 -2.76
CA ALA A 189 2.36 26.78 -3.62
C ALA A 189 3.07 26.95 -4.99
N LEU A 190 3.41 25.82 -5.62
CA LEU A 190 3.99 25.78 -6.96
C LEU A 190 2.89 25.51 -8.00
N ASP A 191 2.99 26.14 -9.17
CA ASP A 191 2.05 25.92 -10.29
C ASP A 191 2.06 24.47 -10.79
N HIS A 192 3.25 23.86 -10.83
CA HIS A 192 3.44 22.45 -11.14
C HIS A 192 4.77 21.95 -10.59
N LEU A 193 4.83 20.68 -10.21
CA LEU A 193 6.05 19.96 -9.89
C LEU A 193 6.06 18.66 -10.69
N ILE A 194 7.05 18.46 -11.56
CA ILE A 194 7.11 17.28 -12.42
C ILE A 194 8.28 16.40 -11.97
N TYR A 195 8.01 15.10 -11.84
CA TYR A 195 9.03 14.08 -11.63
C TYR A 195 9.13 13.18 -12.86
N ASP A 196 10.35 13.03 -13.36
CA ASP A 196 10.72 11.94 -14.26
C ASP A 196 10.95 10.66 -13.44
N ILE A 197 10.35 9.57 -13.89
CA ILE A 197 10.47 8.24 -13.30
C ILE A 197 11.36 7.42 -14.23
N ASP A 198 12.58 7.19 -13.78
CA ASP A 198 13.57 6.36 -14.45
C ASP A 198 13.64 4.98 -13.79
N PHE A 199 13.84 3.95 -14.60
CA PHE A 199 14.04 2.58 -14.13
C PHE A 199 15.45 2.14 -14.49
N ASP A 200 16.18 1.67 -13.48
CA ASP A 200 17.51 1.10 -13.61
C ASP A 200 17.40 -0.41 -13.39
N VAL A 201 17.61 -1.16 -14.46
CA VAL A 201 17.43 -2.60 -14.50
C VAL A 201 18.81 -3.27 -14.50
N PRO A 202 19.38 -3.61 -13.33
CA PRO A 202 20.66 -4.29 -13.26
C PRO A 202 20.63 -5.65 -13.95
N ASN A 203 21.69 -5.96 -14.69
CA ASN A 203 21.94 -7.27 -15.31
C ASN A 203 20.87 -7.73 -16.31
N SER A 204 20.22 -6.79 -17.02
CA SER A 204 19.32 -7.10 -18.12
C SER A 204 19.69 -6.28 -19.37
N ASP A 205 19.50 -6.87 -20.54
CA ASP A 205 19.54 -6.21 -21.85
C ASP A 205 18.22 -5.49 -22.18
N ARG A 206 17.18 -5.71 -21.38
CA ARG A 206 15.88 -5.05 -21.50
C ARG A 206 15.99 -3.59 -21.08
N THR A 207 15.41 -2.73 -21.91
CA THR A 207 15.28 -1.31 -21.59
C THR A 207 13.85 -0.99 -21.23
N VAL A 208 13.69 -0.45 -20.02
CA VAL A 208 12.42 0.08 -19.54
C VAL A 208 12.31 1.55 -19.94
N ARG A 209 11.19 1.91 -20.57
CA ARG A 209 10.91 3.31 -20.89
C ARG A 209 10.38 4.04 -19.66
N GLY A 210 11.14 5.05 -19.23
CA GLY A 210 10.70 6.01 -18.22
C GLY A 210 9.55 6.89 -18.71
N PHE A 211 8.83 7.49 -17.77
CA PHE A 211 7.76 8.46 -18.01
C PHE A 211 7.81 9.55 -16.94
N ALA A 212 7.02 10.61 -17.09
CA ALA A 212 6.93 11.65 -16.09
C ALA A 212 5.51 11.76 -15.50
N ILE A 213 5.42 12.36 -14.33
CA ILE A 213 4.16 12.61 -13.63
C ILE A 213 4.14 14.01 -13.02
N LEU A 214 2.95 14.58 -12.87
CA LEU A 214 2.74 15.73 -12.01
C LEU A 214 2.69 15.24 -10.56
N ALA A 215 3.53 15.80 -9.70
CA ALA A 215 3.58 15.53 -8.26
C ALA A 215 2.66 16.49 -7.49
N PRO A 216 2.18 16.11 -6.28
CA PRO A 216 1.33 16.97 -5.49
C PRO A 216 2.13 18.17 -4.99
N THR A 217 1.54 19.36 -5.02
CA THR A 217 2.16 20.60 -4.55
C THR A 217 1.50 21.15 -3.29
N GLU A 218 0.36 20.56 -2.90
CA GLU A 218 -0.40 20.90 -1.69
C GLU A 218 -0.16 19.90 -0.55
N ALA A 219 -0.23 20.39 0.70
CA ALA A 219 -0.01 19.56 1.87
C ALA A 219 -1.06 18.44 1.98
N ASN A 220 -0.60 17.21 2.20
CA ASN A 220 -1.41 15.99 2.27
C ASN A 220 -2.14 15.61 0.97
N GLU A 221 -1.92 16.34 -0.13
CA GLU A 221 -2.40 15.92 -1.44
C GLU A 221 -1.72 14.62 -1.82
N THR A 222 -2.50 13.78 -2.49
CA THR A 222 -2.14 12.40 -2.74
C THR A 222 -2.51 11.98 -4.16
N ILE A 223 -1.55 11.43 -4.88
CA ILE A 223 -1.74 10.91 -6.24
C ILE A 223 -1.49 9.41 -6.33
N ALA A 224 -2.39 8.74 -7.05
CA ALA A 224 -2.33 7.32 -7.34
C ALA A 224 -1.45 7.01 -8.55
N LEU A 225 -0.29 6.38 -8.37
CA LEU A 225 0.65 6.11 -9.47
C LEU A 225 0.11 5.15 -10.56
N GLU A 226 -0.94 4.39 -10.25
CA GLU A 226 -1.60 3.48 -11.18
C GLU A 226 -2.49 4.20 -12.20
N THR A 227 -3.08 5.32 -11.81
CA THR A 227 -4.08 6.07 -12.59
C THR A 227 -3.63 7.49 -12.94
N VAL A 228 -2.47 7.91 -12.45
CA VAL A 228 -1.91 9.23 -12.77
C VAL A 228 -1.63 9.37 -14.26
N ASP A 229 -1.96 10.54 -14.79
CA ASP A 229 -1.66 10.90 -16.17
C ASP A 229 -0.15 10.84 -16.42
N ARG A 230 0.23 10.09 -17.44
CA ARG A 230 1.63 9.92 -17.83
C ARG A 230 2.02 11.03 -18.79
N LEU A 231 3.00 11.82 -18.38
CA LEU A 231 3.63 12.83 -19.22
C LEU A 231 4.84 12.23 -19.97
N PRO A 232 5.18 12.77 -21.16
CA PRO A 232 6.38 12.34 -21.88
C PRO A 232 7.64 12.53 -21.03
N HIS A 233 8.52 11.54 -20.96
CA HIS A 233 9.79 11.64 -20.24
C HIS A 233 10.72 12.71 -20.84
N ARG A 234 11.58 13.34 -20.02
CA ARG A 234 12.47 14.44 -20.44
C ARG A 234 13.37 14.09 -21.63
N SER A 235 13.78 12.83 -21.76
CA SER A 235 14.60 12.36 -22.88
C SER A 235 13.94 12.56 -24.26
N PHE A 236 12.61 12.66 -24.32
CA PHE A 236 11.86 12.93 -25.55
C PHE A 236 11.65 14.41 -25.82
N LEU A 237 11.97 15.27 -24.85
CA LEU A 237 11.72 16.71 -24.90
C LEU A 237 13.00 17.52 -25.18
N GLY A 238 14.17 16.88 -25.18
CA GLY A 238 15.45 17.56 -25.43
C GLY A 238 15.87 18.52 -24.31
N ILE A 239 15.36 18.31 -23.10
CA ILE A 239 15.59 19.09 -21.87
C ILE A 239 16.27 18.25 -20.79
#